data_AF-A0A2A6M0R4-F1
#
_entry.id   AF-A0A2A6M0R4-F1
#
_cell.length_a   1.000
_cell.length_b   1.000
_cell.length_c   1.000
_cell.angle_alpha   90.00
_cell.angle_beta   90.00
_cell.angle_gamma   90.00
#
_symmetry.space_group_name_H-M   'P 1'
#
loop_
_entity.id
_entity.type
_entity.pdbx_description
1 polymer ?
#
loop_
_entity_poly.entity_id
_entity_poly.type
_entity_poly.pdbx_seq_one_letter_code
_entity_poly.pdbx_strand_id
1 'polypeptide(L)'
;MEALTIFARNCILAVLSGCMLLASPVAAEEAADVATGTRLAELLRAARSVLSNYQTLINDPAVADKHLDGERFTAEAIALYGKRTGSQLISNDLAERDRKLLQAQVDAMREVIDEHQDDINRPGIAFKGFVPAVFARLMNEKFAAKVGNEALVRVTAPEVLVRNRKSLPDAWEAKVIEEVFPDPQRPKDDSYTEVTEVNGRPAFRMLLPEYYTDSCLICHGAPKGEIDVTGYPKEGGKAGDLGGAISIVLFQ
;
A
#
# COMPACT_ATOMS: atom_id res chain seq x y z
N MET A 1 28.82 -75.28 45.44
CA MET A 1 29.29 -73.89 45.26
C MET A 1 29.30 -73.63 43.78
N GLU A 2 28.25 -73.04 43.23
CA GLU A 2 28.23 -72.42 41.90
C GLU A 2 26.92 -71.63 41.84
N ALA A 3 27.03 -70.31 41.75
CA ALA A 3 25.90 -69.40 41.60
C ALA A 3 26.20 -68.46 40.43
N LEU A 4 25.32 -68.51 39.42
CA LEU A 4 25.30 -67.66 38.24
C LEU A 4 25.11 -66.19 38.62
N THR A 5 25.94 -65.31 38.05
CA THR A 5 25.76 -63.85 38.04
C THR A 5 24.94 -63.42 36.82
N ILE A 6 23.82 -62.76 37.06
CA ILE A 6 22.97 -62.13 36.02
C ILE A 6 23.44 -60.69 35.81
N PHE A 7 23.83 -60.36 34.57
CA PHE A 7 24.07 -58.98 34.12
C PHE A 7 22.73 -58.30 33.79
N ALA A 8 22.32 -57.32 34.58
CA ALA A 8 21.26 -56.38 34.21
C ALA A 8 21.90 -55.19 33.46
N ARG A 9 21.55 -55.02 32.18
CA ARG A 9 22.01 -53.90 31.34
C ARG A 9 20.89 -52.87 31.30
N ASN A 10 21.06 -51.76 32.03
CA ASN A 10 20.14 -50.62 32.03
C ASN A 10 20.09 -49.98 30.64
N CYS A 11 18.93 -50.03 29.98
CA CYS A 11 18.61 -49.18 28.85
C CYS A 11 18.08 -47.84 29.36
N ILE A 12 18.87 -46.77 29.23
CA ILE A 12 18.40 -45.40 29.40
C ILE A 12 17.78 -44.98 28.06
N LEU A 13 16.44 -44.97 27.99
CA LEU A 13 15.70 -44.32 26.91
C LEU A 13 15.67 -42.81 27.18
N ALA A 14 16.45 -42.05 26.40
CA ALA A 14 16.32 -40.60 26.34
C ALA A 14 15.07 -40.25 25.54
N VAL A 15 14.04 -39.74 26.22
CA VAL A 15 12.84 -39.19 25.59
C VAL A 15 13.15 -37.78 25.11
N LEU A 16 13.42 -37.64 23.81
CA LEU A 16 13.42 -36.34 23.11
C LEU A 16 11.96 -35.86 23.03
N SER A 17 11.54 -35.05 24.00
CA SER A 17 10.26 -34.36 23.95
C SER A 17 10.38 -33.19 22.97
N GLY A 18 9.90 -33.38 21.74
CA GLY A 18 9.82 -32.33 20.74
C GLY A 18 8.71 -31.33 21.11
N CYS A 19 9.09 -30.13 21.55
CA CYS A 19 8.17 -29.01 21.62
C CYS A 19 7.77 -28.58 20.19
N MET A 20 6.62 -29.05 19.72
CA MET A 20 5.92 -28.41 18.59
C MET A 20 5.43 -27.04 19.07
N LEU A 21 6.07 -25.97 18.61
CA LEU A 21 5.60 -24.60 18.77
C LEU A 21 4.34 -24.43 17.91
N LEU A 22 3.16 -24.62 18.50
CA LEU A 22 1.89 -24.25 17.86
C LEU A 22 1.76 -22.72 17.90
N ALA A 23 1.59 -22.10 16.73
CA ALA A 23 1.30 -20.67 16.64
C ALA A 23 -0.04 -20.37 17.32
N SER A 24 -0.10 -19.28 18.09
CA SER A 24 -1.35 -18.84 18.72
C SER A 24 -2.33 -18.30 17.67
N PRO A 25 -3.65 -18.41 17.89
CA PRO A 25 -4.65 -17.90 16.96
C PRO A 25 -4.52 -16.39 16.71
N VAL A 26 -4.09 -15.62 17.72
CA VAL A 26 -3.83 -14.18 17.62
C VAL A 26 -2.69 -13.87 16.64
N ALA A 27 -1.58 -14.61 16.71
CA ALA A 27 -0.45 -14.42 15.80
C ALA A 27 -0.81 -14.81 14.36
N ALA A 28 -1.68 -15.80 14.18
CA ALA A 28 -2.17 -16.20 12.87
C ALA A 28 -3.12 -15.16 12.24
N GLU A 29 -3.98 -14.54 13.05
CA GLU A 29 -4.87 -13.46 12.62
C GLU A 29 -4.08 -12.20 12.22
N GLU A 30 -3.11 -11.79 13.03
CA GLU A 30 -2.24 -10.65 12.70
C GLU A 30 -1.44 -10.90 11.41
N ALA A 31 -0.90 -12.11 11.22
CA ALA A 31 -0.22 -12.46 9.97
C ALA A 31 -1.15 -12.41 8.75
N ALA A 32 -2.42 -12.80 8.90
CA ALA A 32 -3.42 -12.69 7.84
C ALA A 32 -3.74 -11.23 7.50
N ASP A 33 -3.91 -10.38 8.52
CA ASP A 33 -4.16 -8.95 8.36
C ASP A 33 -2.97 -8.22 7.71
N VAL A 34 -1.72 -8.58 8.09
CA VAL A 34 -0.50 -8.10 7.42
C VAL A 34 -0.53 -8.46 5.94
N ALA A 35 -0.87 -9.69 5.60
CA ALA A 35 -0.94 -10.14 4.22
C ALA A 35 -2.02 -9.35 3.44
N THR A 36 -3.20 -9.15 4.02
CA THR A 36 -4.29 -8.40 3.38
C THR A 36 -3.96 -6.93 3.21
N GLY A 37 -3.40 -6.29 4.24
CA GLY A 37 -2.93 -4.91 4.17
C GLY A 37 -1.86 -4.74 3.10
N THR A 38 -0.91 -5.67 3.01
CA THR A 38 0.16 -5.64 2.00
C THR A 38 -0.41 -5.72 0.58
N ARG A 39 -1.37 -6.62 0.33
CA ARG A 39 -2.01 -6.73 -0.99
C ARG A 39 -2.73 -5.45 -1.41
N LEU A 40 -3.50 -4.85 -0.49
CA LEU A 40 -4.22 -3.59 -0.73
C LEU A 40 -3.26 -2.42 -1.00
N ALA A 41 -2.17 -2.36 -0.23
CA ALA A 41 -1.15 -1.33 -0.42
C ALA A 41 -0.44 -1.49 -1.77
N GLU A 42 0.00 -2.70 -2.12
CA GLU A 42 0.69 -2.97 -3.38
C GLU A 42 -0.20 -2.72 -4.61
N LEU A 43 -1.49 -3.05 -4.54
CA LEU A 43 -2.42 -2.73 -5.63
C LEU A 43 -2.57 -1.21 -5.82
N LEU A 44 -2.67 -0.44 -4.73
CA LEU A 44 -2.68 1.02 -4.79
C LEU A 44 -1.37 1.59 -5.37
N ARG A 45 -0.21 1.06 -4.95
CA ARG A 45 1.11 1.46 -5.50
C ARG A 45 1.18 1.17 -6.98
N ALA A 46 0.72 0.01 -7.43
CA ALA A 46 0.71 -0.38 -8.83
C ALA A 46 -0.16 0.58 -9.66
N ALA A 47 -1.41 0.82 -9.24
CA ALA A 47 -2.31 1.74 -9.92
C ALA A 47 -1.75 3.17 -10.03
N ARG A 48 -1.20 3.71 -8.93
CA ARG A 48 -0.55 5.04 -8.95
C ARG A 48 0.68 5.09 -9.87
N SER A 49 1.44 4.00 -9.95
CA SER A 49 2.59 3.90 -10.85
C SER A 49 2.18 3.88 -12.31
N VAL A 50 1.11 3.16 -12.65
CA VAL A 50 0.51 3.19 -14.00
C VAL A 50 0.12 4.62 -14.35
N LEU A 51 -0.65 5.30 -13.50
CA LEU A 51 -1.04 6.69 -13.77
C LEU A 51 0.16 7.65 -13.89
N SER A 52 1.20 7.45 -13.06
CA SER A 52 2.43 8.23 -13.15
C SER A 52 3.10 8.06 -14.51
N ASN A 53 3.14 6.83 -15.05
CA ASN A 53 3.75 6.54 -16.35
C ASN A 53 2.95 7.16 -17.52
N TYR A 54 1.65 7.34 -17.33
CA TYR A 54 0.77 7.98 -18.33
C TYR A 54 0.74 9.51 -18.24
N GLN A 55 1.42 10.16 -17.29
CA GLN A 55 1.33 11.62 -17.13
C GLN A 55 1.74 12.39 -18.39
N THR A 56 2.75 11.93 -19.14
CA THR A 56 3.12 12.57 -20.41
C THR A 56 2.00 12.47 -21.45
N LEU A 57 1.37 11.30 -21.59
CA LEU A 57 0.28 11.10 -22.53
C LEU A 57 -0.98 11.88 -22.13
N ILE A 58 -1.35 11.81 -20.84
CA ILE A 58 -2.50 12.53 -20.29
C ILE A 58 -2.34 14.02 -20.56
N ASN A 59 -1.15 14.59 -20.28
CA ASN A 59 -0.91 16.02 -20.43
C ASN A 59 -0.45 16.46 -21.84
N ASP A 60 -0.55 15.59 -22.86
CA ASP A 60 -0.28 15.98 -24.24
C ASP A 60 -1.48 16.75 -24.83
N PRO A 61 -1.37 18.04 -25.20
CA PRO A 61 -2.49 18.80 -25.75
C PRO A 61 -2.86 18.41 -27.19
N ALA A 62 -1.95 17.74 -27.93
CA ALA A 62 -2.13 17.39 -29.34
C ALA A 62 -2.91 16.09 -29.56
N VAL A 63 -3.02 15.24 -28.53
CA VAL A 63 -3.73 13.97 -28.59
C VAL A 63 -5.08 14.12 -27.88
N ALA A 64 -6.19 13.95 -28.59
CA ALA A 64 -7.53 14.00 -27.99
C ALA A 64 -7.84 12.69 -27.24
N ASP A 65 -7.94 11.58 -27.95
CA ASP A 65 -8.18 10.25 -27.36
C ASP A 65 -6.86 9.63 -26.87
N LYS A 66 -6.75 9.42 -25.55
CA LYS A 66 -5.57 8.80 -24.93
C LYS A 66 -5.62 7.27 -24.95
N HIS A 67 -6.75 6.69 -25.32
CA HIS A 67 -7.03 5.26 -25.24
C HIS A 67 -6.71 4.67 -23.85
N LEU A 68 -6.98 5.43 -22.78
CA LEU A 68 -6.73 5.04 -21.40
C LEU A 68 -8.06 5.01 -20.62
N ASP A 69 -8.93 4.09 -21.01
CA ASP A 69 -10.17 3.82 -20.28
C ASP A 69 -9.91 3.01 -18.99
N GLY A 70 -10.95 2.86 -18.17
CA GLY A 70 -10.87 2.15 -16.91
C GLY A 70 -10.54 0.67 -17.06
N GLU A 71 -10.95 0.01 -18.15
CA GLU A 71 -10.63 -1.39 -18.41
C GLU A 71 -9.14 -1.58 -18.63
N ARG A 72 -8.56 -0.84 -19.58
CA ARG A 72 -7.14 -0.89 -19.90
C ARG A 72 -6.31 -0.49 -18.68
N PHE A 73 -6.65 0.61 -18.02
CA PHE A 73 -5.91 1.07 -16.84
C PHE A 73 -5.87 0.00 -15.75
N THR A 74 -7.02 -0.62 -15.47
CA THR A 74 -7.15 -1.65 -14.44
C THR A 74 -6.36 -2.90 -14.80
N ALA A 75 -6.42 -3.35 -16.06
CA ALA A 75 -5.65 -4.50 -16.53
C ALA A 75 -4.14 -4.27 -16.38
N GLU A 76 -3.64 -3.08 -16.73
CA GLU A 76 -2.23 -2.71 -16.56
C GLU A 76 -1.82 -2.62 -15.08
N ALA A 77 -2.70 -2.10 -14.20
CA ALA A 77 -2.45 -2.03 -12.77
C ALA A 77 -2.36 -3.43 -12.14
N ILE A 78 -3.26 -4.35 -12.50
CA ILE A 78 -3.25 -5.75 -12.05
C ILE A 78 -1.99 -6.47 -12.56
N ALA A 79 -1.61 -6.26 -13.82
CA ALA A 79 -0.39 -6.84 -14.39
C ALA A 79 0.86 -6.33 -13.66
N LEU A 80 0.93 -5.03 -13.35
CA LEU A 80 2.05 -4.45 -12.60
C LEU A 80 2.09 -4.95 -11.15
N TYR A 81 0.94 -5.10 -10.50
CA TYR A 81 0.83 -5.75 -9.19
C TYR A 81 1.44 -7.15 -9.23
N GLY A 82 1.04 -7.99 -10.19
CA GLY A 82 1.54 -9.37 -10.29
C GLY A 82 3.04 -9.44 -10.56
N LYS A 83 3.57 -8.50 -11.37
CA LYS A 83 5.01 -8.37 -11.60
C LYS A 83 5.78 -8.01 -10.32
N ARG A 84 5.21 -7.17 -9.45
CA ARG A 84 5.85 -6.71 -8.20
C ARG A 84 5.81 -7.75 -7.09
N THR A 85 4.68 -8.41 -6.94
CA THR A 85 4.43 -9.34 -5.82
C THR A 85 4.73 -10.79 -6.16
N GLY A 86 4.89 -11.12 -7.44
CA GLY A 86 5.02 -12.50 -7.92
C GLY A 86 3.74 -13.32 -7.77
N SER A 87 2.62 -12.69 -7.45
CA SER A 87 1.35 -13.34 -7.10
C SER A 87 0.19 -12.82 -7.94
N GLN A 88 -0.79 -13.67 -8.19
CA GLN A 88 -2.06 -13.22 -8.78
C GLN A 88 -2.78 -12.29 -7.81
N LEU A 89 -3.54 -11.31 -8.33
CA LEU A 89 -4.29 -10.40 -7.46
C LEU A 89 -5.41 -11.12 -6.72
N ILE A 90 -6.23 -11.88 -7.44
CA ILE A 90 -7.34 -12.64 -6.88
C ILE A 90 -7.15 -14.11 -7.26
N SER A 91 -7.14 -14.97 -6.25
CA SER A 91 -7.02 -16.42 -6.39
C SER A 91 -7.96 -17.14 -5.41
N ASN A 92 -8.21 -18.43 -5.67
CA ASN A 92 -9.20 -19.22 -4.93
C ASN A 92 -8.79 -19.52 -3.49
N ASP A 93 -7.49 -19.44 -3.18
CA ASP A 93 -6.89 -19.65 -1.86
C ASP A 93 -7.01 -18.42 -0.94
N LEU A 94 -7.34 -17.24 -1.46
CA LEU A 94 -7.57 -16.06 -0.64
C LEU A 94 -8.81 -16.23 0.26
N ALA A 95 -8.85 -15.52 1.38
CA ALA A 95 -10.08 -15.42 2.17
C ALA A 95 -11.16 -14.66 1.38
N GLU A 96 -12.43 -14.92 1.68
CA GLU A 96 -13.55 -14.22 1.04
C GLU A 96 -13.46 -12.70 1.25
N ARG A 97 -13.12 -12.28 2.48
CA ARG A 97 -12.89 -10.88 2.82
C ARG A 97 -11.82 -10.25 1.92
N ASP A 98 -10.69 -10.92 1.74
CA ASP A 98 -9.59 -10.40 0.91
C ASP A 98 -10.01 -10.22 -0.55
N ARG A 99 -10.70 -11.22 -1.11
CA ARG A 99 -11.23 -11.13 -2.48
C ARG A 99 -12.19 -9.95 -2.62
N LYS A 100 -13.09 -9.76 -1.64
CA LYS A 100 -14.04 -8.64 -1.62
C LYS A 100 -13.32 -7.29 -1.58
N LEU A 101 -12.35 -7.13 -0.69
CA LEU A 101 -11.61 -5.88 -0.55
C LEU A 101 -10.78 -5.57 -1.81
N LEU A 102 -10.08 -6.55 -2.35
CA LEU A 102 -9.27 -6.37 -3.57
C LEU A 102 -10.17 -6.06 -4.79
N GLN A 103 -11.30 -6.74 -4.93
CA GLN A 103 -12.26 -6.45 -5.99
C GLN A 103 -12.84 -5.04 -5.84
N ALA A 104 -13.17 -4.60 -4.62
CA ALA A 104 -13.64 -3.24 -4.38
C ALA A 104 -12.59 -2.18 -4.77
N GLN A 105 -11.30 -2.45 -4.55
CA GLN A 105 -10.22 -1.54 -4.96
C GLN A 105 -10.05 -1.50 -6.49
N VAL A 106 -10.20 -2.64 -7.17
CA VAL A 106 -10.24 -2.76 -8.64
C VAL A 106 -11.42 -1.98 -9.22
N ASP A 107 -12.62 -2.13 -8.66
CA ASP A 107 -13.80 -1.42 -9.14
C ASP A 107 -13.69 0.09 -8.87
N ALA A 108 -13.17 0.47 -7.71
CA ALA A 108 -12.93 1.87 -7.36
C ALA A 108 -11.97 2.55 -8.34
N MET A 109 -10.84 1.90 -8.70
CA MET A 109 -9.90 2.51 -9.64
C MET A 109 -10.48 2.63 -11.05
N ARG A 110 -11.23 1.61 -11.51
CA ARG A 110 -11.91 1.64 -12.82
C ARG A 110 -12.87 2.83 -12.88
N GLU A 111 -13.74 2.96 -11.87
CA GLU A 111 -14.71 4.06 -11.81
C GLU A 111 -14.05 5.45 -11.82
N VAL A 112 -12.95 5.65 -11.08
CA VAL A 112 -12.25 6.94 -11.13
C VAL A 112 -11.77 7.24 -12.55
N ILE A 113 -11.16 6.28 -13.24
CA ILE A 113 -10.64 6.51 -14.60
C ILE A 113 -11.78 6.78 -15.59
N ASP A 114 -12.87 6.02 -15.51
CA ASP A 114 -14.03 6.19 -16.39
C ASP A 114 -14.72 7.55 -16.16
N GLU A 115 -14.88 7.98 -14.91
CA GLU A 115 -15.49 9.27 -14.57
C GLU A 115 -14.61 10.48 -14.98
N HIS A 116 -13.30 10.27 -15.16
CA HIS A 116 -12.36 11.35 -15.51
C HIS A 116 -11.93 11.33 -17.00
N GLN A 117 -12.62 10.56 -17.85
CA GLN A 117 -12.30 10.51 -19.28
C GLN A 117 -12.36 11.88 -19.97
N ASP A 118 -13.29 12.75 -19.58
CA ASP A 118 -13.39 14.11 -20.14
C ASP A 118 -12.17 14.97 -19.81
N ASP A 119 -11.58 14.78 -18.62
CA ASP A 119 -10.36 15.47 -18.21
C ASP A 119 -9.13 14.86 -18.88
N ILE A 120 -9.02 13.53 -18.88
CA ILE A 120 -7.92 12.78 -19.49
C ILE A 120 -7.82 13.09 -20.99
N ASN A 121 -8.96 13.09 -21.69
CA ASN A 121 -9.03 13.26 -23.15
C ASN A 121 -9.23 14.72 -23.58
N ARG A 122 -9.19 15.69 -22.65
CA ARG A 122 -9.41 17.09 -22.98
C ARG A 122 -8.36 17.59 -23.98
N PRO A 123 -8.75 18.04 -25.19
CA PRO A 123 -7.82 18.50 -26.21
C PRO A 123 -7.32 19.91 -25.92
N GLY A 124 -6.14 20.26 -26.43
CA GLY A 124 -5.59 21.62 -26.36
C GLY A 124 -5.15 22.09 -24.96
N ILE A 125 -5.33 21.26 -23.93
CA ILE A 125 -4.87 21.53 -22.57
C ILE A 125 -3.72 20.59 -22.24
N ALA A 126 -2.59 21.16 -21.83
CA ALA A 126 -1.46 20.38 -21.36
C ALA A 126 -1.73 19.84 -19.95
N PHE A 127 -1.32 20.56 -18.89
CA PHE A 127 -1.53 20.10 -17.52
C PHE A 127 -3.02 20.11 -17.13
N LYS A 128 -3.55 18.93 -16.81
CA LYS A 128 -4.98 18.71 -16.50
C LYS A 128 -5.29 18.58 -15.01
N GLY A 129 -4.28 18.56 -14.14
CA GLY A 129 -4.49 18.38 -12.69
C GLY A 129 -4.84 16.95 -12.25
N PHE A 130 -5.01 16.01 -13.19
CA PHE A 130 -5.27 14.60 -12.89
C PHE A 130 -3.97 13.82 -12.64
N VAL A 131 -3.39 14.04 -11.45
CA VAL A 131 -2.10 13.49 -11.01
C VAL A 131 -2.28 12.28 -10.08
N PRO A 132 -1.23 11.44 -9.85
CA PRO A 132 -1.33 10.24 -9.02
C PRO A 132 -1.89 10.45 -7.61
N ALA A 133 -1.62 11.60 -6.97
CA ALA A 133 -2.16 11.91 -5.65
C ALA A 133 -3.68 12.18 -5.67
N VAL A 134 -4.17 12.86 -6.72
CA VAL A 134 -5.61 13.14 -6.91
C VAL A 134 -6.36 11.84 -7.18
N PHE A 135 -5.85 11.03 -8.11
CA PHE A 135 -6.39 9.70 -8.40
C PHE A 135 -6.45 8.82 -7.14
N ALA A 136 -5.34 8.73 -6.39
CA ALA A 136 -5.29 7.91 -5.17
C ALA A 136 -6.36 8.32 -4.16
N ARG A 137 -6.53 9.63 -3.93
CA ARG A 137 -7.58 10.15 -3.03
C ARG A 137 -8.98 9.73 -3.51
N LEU A 138 -9.29 9.96 -4.78
CA LEU A 138 -10.62 9.65 -5.33
C LEU A 138 -10.92 8.15 -5.28
N MET A 139 -9.93 7.32 -5.61
CA MET A 139 -10.07 5.88 -5.58
C MET A 139 -10.26 5.38 -4.14
N ASN A 140 -9.51 5.93 -3.18
CA ASN A 140 -9.65 5.60 -1.76
C ASN A 140 -11.02 6.03 -1.19
N GLU A 141 -11.54 7.19 -1.59
CA GLU A 141 -12.89 7.65 -1.23
C GLU A 141 -13.96 6.67 -1.78
N LYS A 142 -13.84 6.22 -3.03
CA LYS A 142 -14.73 5.21 -3.62
C LYS A 142 -14.59 3.84 -2.98
N PHE A 143 -13.36 3.40 -2.69
CA PHE A 143 -13.10 2.16 -1.99
C PHE A 143 -13.80 2.15 -0.63
N ALA A 144 -13.63 3.20 0.17
CA ALA A 144 -14.30 3.33 1.46
C ALA A 144 -15.83 3.32 1.33
N ALA A 145 -16.40 3.94 0.29
CA ALA A 145 -17.84 3.87 0.03
C ALA A 145 -18.33 2.46 -0.31
N LYS A 146 -17.49 1.63 -0.96
CA LYS A 146 -17.82 0.24 -1.34
C LYS A 146 -17.71 -0.74 -0.18
N VAL A 147 -16.68 -0.63 0.64
CA VAL A 147 -16.39 -1.59 1.72
C VAL A 147 -16.94 -1.14 3.08
N GLY A 148 -17.38 0.12 3.19
CA GLY A 148 -17.97 0.69 4.39
C GLY A 148 -17.06 0.54 5.60
N ASN A 149 -17.54 -0.23 6.58
CA ASN A 149 -16.93 -0.37 7.90
C ASN A 149 -15.89 -1.50 8.00
N GLU A 150 -15.47 -2.11 6.89
CA GLU A 150 -14.53 -3.23 6.87
C GLU A 150 -13.07 -2.82 6.76
N ALA A 151 -12.78 -1.77 5.99
CA ALA A 151 -11.41 -1.31 5.77
C ALA A 151 -11.34 0.15 5.34
N LEU A 152 -10.20 0.80 5.62
CA LEU A 152 -9.82 2.09 5.04
C LEU A 152 -8.45 1.96 4.38
N VAL A 153 -8.30 2.58 3.21
CA VAL A 153 -7.02 2.75 2.53
C VAL A 153 -6.82 4.24 2.29
N ARG A 154 -5.66 4.79 2.64
CA ARG A 154 -5.33 6.20 2.40
C ARG A 154 -3.87 6.38 2.01
N VAL A 155 -3.56 7.52 1.40
CA VAL A 155 -2.18 8.00 1.21
C VAL A 155 -2.01 9.24 2.08
N THR A 156 -0.96 9.21 2.90
CA THR A 156 -0.53 10.31 3.76
C THR A 156 0.95 10.61 3.49
N ALA A 157 1.52 11.59 4.20
CA ALA A 157 2.92 11.97 4.09
C ALA A 157 3.40 12.66 5.38
N PRO A 158 4.71 12.86 5.57
CA PRO A 158 5.20 13.83 6.56
C PRO A 158 4.43 15.14 6.44
N GLU A 159 3.95 15.68 7.57
CA GLU A 159 3.02 16.82 7.58
C GLU A 159 3.52 18.01 6.75
N VAL A 160 4.83 18.28 6.83
CA VAL A 160 5.51 19.36 6.10
C VAL A 160 5.46 19.22 4.57
N LEU A 161 5.16 18.03 4.04
CA LEU A 161 5.05 17.73 2.61
C LEU A 161 3.60 17.72 2.12
N VAL A 162 2.61 17.79 3.02
CA VAL A 162 1.20 17.62 2.67
C VAL A 162 0.64 18.89 2.04
N ARG A 163 0.35 18.82 0.72
CA ARG A 163 -0.30 19.91 -0.02
C ARG A 163 -1.84 19.89 0.09
N ASN A 164 -2.44 18.71 0.22
CA ASN A 164 -3.88 18.55 0.40
C ASN A 164 -4.19 18.15 1.85
N ARG A 165 -4.92 19.00 2.58
CA ARG A 165 -5.26 18.75 3.99
C ARG A 165 -6.00 17.44 4.26
N LYS A 166 -6.71 16.88 3.27
CA LYS A 166 -7.34 15.55 3.39
C LYS A 166 -6.33 14.39 3.46
N SER A 167 -5.06 14.64 3.17
CA SER A 167 -3.95 13.70 3.24
C SER A 167 -3.02 13.97 4.42
N LEU A 168 -3.45 14.79 5.39
CA LEU A 168 -2.69 14.97 6.63
C LEU A 168 -2.66 13.64 7.42
N PRO A 169 -1.53 13.30 8.03
CA PRO A 169 -1.46 12.16 8.92
C PRO A 169 -2.30 12.39 10.17
N ASP A 170 -2.93 11.33 10.68
CA ASP A 170 -3.40 11.31 12.05
C ASP A 170 -2.24 11.16 13.05
N ALA A 171 -2.53 11.27 14.35
CA ALA A 171 -1.49 11.25 15.38
C ALA A 171 -0.68 9.95 15.41
N TRP A 172 -1.30 8.81 15.04
CA TRP A 172 -0.60 7.53 14.96
C TRP A 172 0.32 7.50 13.74
N GLU A 173 -0.18 7.94 12.58
CA GLU A 173 0.61 8.01 11.35
C GLU A 173 1.80 8.95 11.48
N ALA A 174 1.59 10.15 12.06
CA ALA A 174 2.63 11.15 12.25
C ALA A 174 3.76 10.58 13.12
N LYS A 175 3.41 9.93 14.24
CA LYS A 175 4.38 9.28 15.11
C LYS A 175 5.21 8.23 14.38
N VAL A 176 4.57 7.34 13.61
CA VAL A 176 5.30 6.30 12.86
C VAL A 176 6.22 6.93 11.79
N ILE A 177 5.74 7.95 11.09
CA ILE A 177 6.51 8.67 10.07
C ILE A 177 7.74 9.37 10.66
N GLU A 178 7.60 9.98 11.84
CA GLU A 178 8.65 10.81 12.45
C GLU A 178 9.63 10.02 13.31
N GLU A 179 9.16 8.95 13.97
CA GLU A 179 9.95 8.21 14.96
C GLU A 179 10.40 6.83 14.47
N VAL A 180 9.67 6.19 13.56
CA VAL A 180 9.94 4.80 13.16
C VAL A 180 10.61 4.71 11.79
N PHE A 181 10.03 5.33 10.76
CA PHE A 181 10.58 5.25 9.40
C PHE A 181 11.99 5.84 9.20
N PRO A 182 12.45 6.83 10.00
CA PRO A 182 13.82 7.34 9.88
C PRO A 182 14.89 6.43 10.49
N ASP A 183 14.53 5.35 11.19
CA ASP A 183 15.51 4.44 11.81
C ASP A 183 16.41 3.77 10.75
N PRO A 184 17.73 4.04 10.74
CA PRO A 184 18.64 3.46 9.75
C PRO A 184 18.86 1.95 9.91
N GLN A 185 18.45 1.35 11.03
CA GLN A 185 18.51 -0.11 11.23
C GLN A 185 17.32 -0.84 10.61
N ARG A 186 16.27 -0.11 10.23
CA ARG A 186 15.07 -0.67 9.65
C ARG A 186 15.23 -0.84 8.13
N PRO A 187 14.78 -1.97 7.54
CA PRO A 187 14.68 -2.08 6.10
C PRO A 187 13.74 -1.02 5.55
N LYS A 188 14.20 -0.33 4.52
CA LYS A 188 13.56 0.87 3.99
C LYS A 188 12.09 0.65 3.60
N ASP A 189 11.78 -0.46 2.94
CA ASP A 189 10.43 -0.72 2.44
C ASP A 189 9.51 -1.48 3.42
N ASP A 190 9.96 -1.75 4.64
CA ASP A 190 9.14 -2.48 5.61
C ASP A 190 7.91 -1.65 6.02
N SER A 191 6.79 -2.32 6.29
CA SER A 191 5.60 -1.71 6.89
C SER A 191 5.64 -1.76 8.43
N TYR A 192 5.02 -0.77 9.08
CA TYR A 192 4.80 -0.77 10.53
C TYR A 192 3.35 -1.16 10.81
N THR A 193 3.13 -2.04 11.77
CA THR A 193 1.80 -2.58 12.08
C THR A 193 1.49 -2.49 13.57
N GLU A 194 0.23 -2.25 13.89
CA GLU A 194 -0.25 -2.22 15.27
C GLU A 194 -1.74 -2.54 15.31
N VAL A 195 -2.19 -3.33 16.30
CA VAL A 195 -3.61 -3.48 16.61
C VAL A 195 -3.99 -2.42 17.64
N THR A 196 -4.85 -1.49 17.24
CA THR A 196 -5.23 -0.34 18.05
C THR A 196 -6.66 0.12 17.71
N GLU A 197 -7.17 1.16 18.37
CA GLU A 197 -8.50 1.68 18.09
C GLU A 197 -8.48 2.74 16.97
N VAL A 198 -9.42 2.62 16.04
CA VAL A 198 -9.72 3.63 15.02
C VAL A 198 -11.21 3.97 15.11
N ASN A 199 -11.54 5.24 15.35
CA ASN A 199 -12.92 5.71 15.54
C ASN A 199 -13.68 4.90 16.61
N GLY A 200 -13.01 4.54 17.71
CA GLY A 200 -13.60 3.78 18.83
C GLY A 200 -13.88 2.31 18.51
N ARG A 201 -13.23 1.75 17.48
CA ARG A 201 -13.35 0.33 17.10
C ARG A 201 -11.97 -0.31 17.05
N PRO A 202 -11.80 -1.55 17.56
CA PRO A 202 -10.58 -2.32 17.36
C PRO A 202 -10.28 -2.49 15.87
N ALA A 203 -9.02 -2.28 15.49
CA ALA A 203 -8.58 -2.41 14.13
C ALA A 203 -7.09 -2.76 14.06
N PHE A 204 -6.75 -3.60 13.09
CA PHE A 204 -5.38 -3.70 12.62
C PHE A 204 -5.05 -2.46 11.77
N ARG A 205 -3.93 -1.80 12.09
CA ARG A 205 -3.39 -0.69 11.30
C ARG A 205 -2.06 -1.11 10.69
N MET A 206 -1.83 -0.70 9.45
CA MET A 206 -0.55 -0.80 8.77
C MET A 206 -0.18 0.54 8.14
N LEU A 207 1.08 0.92 8.22
CA LEU A 207 1.67 2.03 7.49
C LEU A 207 2.84 1.53 6.66
N LEU A 208 2.77 1.68 5.34
CA LEU A 208 3.82 1.31 4.39
C LEU A 208 4.48 2.59 3.85
N PRO A 209 5.80 2.79 4.02
CA PRO A 209 6.47 4.00 3.54
C PRO A 209 6.52 4.05 2.00
N GLU A 210 6.47 5.27 1.46
CA GLU A 210 6.59 5.55 0.03
C GLU A 210 7.72 6.55 -0.21
N TYR A 211 8.66 6.19 -1.07
CA TYR A 211 9.84 6.98 -1.37
C TYR A 211 9.73 7.62 -2.76
N TYR A 212 10.27 8.83 -2.91
CA TYR A 212 10.29 9.48 -4.21
C TYR A 212 11.08 8.66 -5.23
N THR A 213 10.50 8.51 -6.41
CA THR A 213 11.17 8.05 -7.62
C THR A 213 11.45 9.23 -8.54
N ASP A 214 12.19 9.03 -9.62
CA ASP A 214 12.51 10.10 -10.58
C ASP A 214 11.26 10.81 -11.14
N SER A 215 10.16 10.08 -11.35
CA SER A 215 8.91 10.69 -11.82
C SER A 215 8.27 11.62 -10.78
N CYS A 216 8.47 11.37 -9.48
CA CYS A 216 8.01 12.25 -8.41
C CYS A 216 8.74 13.60 -8.42
N LEU A 217 10.02 13.61 -8.83
CA LEU A 217 10.89 14.78 -8.74
C LEU A 217 10.52 15.89 -9.72
N ILE A 218 9.67 15.61 -10.72
CA ILE A 218 9.11 16.63 -11.61
C ILE A 218 8.38 17.72 -10.80
N CYS A 219 7.64 17.30 -9.76
CA CYS A 219 6.85 18.20 -8.89
C CYS A 219 7.42 18.36 -7.49
N HIS A 220 8.25 17.42 -7.02
CA HIS A 220 8.76 17.43 -5.65
C HIS A 220 10.28 17.66 -5.55
N GLY A 221 10.99 17.70 -6.68
CA GLY A 221 12.44 17.71 -6.75
C GLY A 221 13.08 19.09 -6.56
N ALA A 222 14.32 19.22 -7.03
CA ALA A 222 15.06 20.47 -7.04
C ALA A 222 14.73 21.35 -8.28
N PRO A 223 15.03 22.65 -8.23
CA PRO A 223 15.41 23.44 -7.05
C PRO A 223 14.22 23.65 -6.10
N LYS A 224 14.51 23.61 -4.80
CA LYS A 224 13.53 23.89 -3.74
C LYS A 224 12.93 25.28 -3.93
N GLY A 225 11.61 25.39 -3.81
CA GLY A 225 10.89 26.66 -3.91
C GLY A 225 10.51 27.08 -5.33
N GLU A 226 11.01 26.40 -6.38
CA GLU A 226 10.50 26.60 -7.73
C GLU A 226 9.03 26.18 -7.80
N ILE A 227 8.18 26.99 -8.44
CA ILE A 227 6.77 26.65 -8.61
C ILE A 227 6.65 25.54 -9.66
N ASP A 228 6.07 24.42 -9.25
CA ASP A 228 5.81 23.30 -10.14
C ASP A 228 4.54 23.49 -10.98
N VAL A 229 4.29 22.52 -11.85
CA VAL A 229 3.14 22.52 -12.76
C VAL A 229 1.78 22.51 -12.03
N THR A 230 1.75 22.09 -10.76
CA THR A 230 0.55 22.07 -9.92
C THR A 230 0.30 23.40 -9.21
N GLY A 231 1.23 24.36 -9.31
CA GLY A 231 1.17 25.67 -8.69
C GLY A 231 1.74 25.71 -7.26
N TYR A 232 2.42 24.65 -6.81
CA TYR A 232 3.03 24.59 -5.48
C TYR A 232 4.56 24.70 -5.58
N PRO A 233 5.23 25.28 -4.56
CA PRO A 233 6.69 25.26 -4.49
C PRO A 233 7.20 23.83 -4.31
N LYS A 234 8.17 23.41 -5.12
CA LYS A 234 8.84 22.12 -4.95
C LYS A 234 9.53 22.02 -3.59
N GLU A 235 9.49 20.85 -2.99
CA GLU A 235 10.06 20.59 -1.67
C GLU A 235 11.60 20.43 -1.70
N GLY A 236 12.19 20.22 -2.88
CA GLY A 236 13.62 19.98 -3.02
C GLY A 236 14.04 18.54 -2.74
N GLY A 237 13.09 17.59 -2.83
CA GLY A 237 13.32 16.18 -2.57
C GLY A 237 14.25 15.53 -3.59
N LYS A 238 14.74 14.35 -3.21
CA LYS A 238 15.62 13.50 -4.02
C LYS A 238 15.03 12.10 -4.13
N ALA A 239 15.46 11.37 -5.15
CA ALA A 239 15.10 9.97 -5.29
C ALA A 239 15.52 9.20 -4.03
N GLY A 240 14.57 8.46 -3.46
CA GLY A 240 14.76 7.73 -2.21
C GLY A 240 14.44 8.50 -0.93
N ASP A 241 14.13 9.80 -0.98
CA ASP A 241 13.61 10.50 0.21
C ASP A 241 12.19 10.02 0.52
N LEU A 242 11.81 9.99 1.80
CA LEU A 242 10.45 9.63 2.22
C LEU A 242 9.47 10.71 1.74
N GLY A 243 8.62 10.34 0.78
CA GLY A 243 7.67 11.25 0.14
C GLY A 243 6.23 11.03 0.58
N GLY A 244 5.93 9.88 1.18
CA GLY A 244 4.59 9.55 1.63
C GLY A 244 4.53 8.25 2.41
N ALA A 245 3.31 7.82 2.71
CA ALA A 245 3.02 6.48 3.21
C ALA A 245 1.61 6.06 2.82
N ILE A 246 1.39 4.75 2.65
CA ILE A 246 0.08 4.15 2.48
C ILE A 246 -0.37 3.64 3.83
N SER A 247 -1.51 4.12 4.32
CA SER A 247 -2.12 3.62 5.55
C SER A 247 -3.31 2.72 5.23
N ILE A 248 -3.29 1.55 5.84
CA ILE A 248 -4.36 0.56 5.82
C ILE A 248 -4.93 0.46 7.23
N VAL A 249 -6.26 0.42 7.31
CA VAL A 249 -6.99 0.03 8.51
C VAL A 249 -7.87 -1.16 8.12
N LEU A 250 -7.79 -2.26 8.85
CA LEU A 250 -8.71 -3.39 8.77
C LEU A 250 -9.46 -3.47 10.08
N PHE A 251 -10.76 -3.20 10.06
CA PHE A 251 -11.57 -3.25 11.28
C PHE A 251 -11.85 -4.69 11.69
N GLN A 252 -11.84 -4.93 13.01
CA GLN A 252 -12.22 -6.22 13.60
C GLN A 252 -13.72 -6.25 13.95
#